data_AF-A0A455U1X7-F1
#
_entry.id   AF-A0A455U1X7-F1
#
_cell.length_a   1.000
_cell.length_b   1.000
_cell.length_c   1.000
_cell.angle_alpha   90.00
_cell.angle_beta   90.00
_cell.angle_gamma   90.00
#
_symmetry.space_group_name_H-M   'P 1'
#
loop_
_entity.id
_entity.type
_entity.pdbx_description
1 polymer ?
#
loop_
_entity_poly.entity_id
_entity_poly.type
_entity_poly.pdbx_seq_one_letter_code
_entity_poly.pdbx_strand_id
1 'polypeptide(L)'
;MIIADETALPAAAGILETLDDLPLKPKVEALFETPRSDDAQPLPQASKLRWLARDTEPGCQHGELLMRALRDIDLQQEIIALGGKPSTATGDVNEDENAPLWEPATLDDSAPFYAWIAAETKVAMKLRRYLVNECGLPKRYVTSMGYWRLGKTYS
;
A
#
# COMPACT_ATOMS: atom_id res chain seq x y z
N MET A 1 5.64 4.95 -0.87
CA MET A 1 4.78 4.03 -1.63
C MET A 1 3.35 4.12 -1.11
N ILE A 2 2.37 4.13 -2.00
CA ILE A 2 0.94 4.18 -1.69
C ILE A 2 0.27 3.00 -2.39
N ILE A 3 -0.55 2.24 -1.68
CA ILE A 3 -1.26 1.09 -2.22
C ILE A 3 -2.71 1.27 -1.82
N ALA A 4 -3.60 1.46 -2.79
CA ALA A 4 -5.01 1.68 -2.50
C ALA A 4 -5.94 0.90 -3.44
N ASP A 5 -7.11 0.53 -2.94
CA ASP A 5 -8.23 0.05 -3.76
C ASP A 5 -9.17 1.19 -4.16
N GLU A 6 -10.22 0.87 -4.92
CA GLU A 6 -11.20 1.87 -5.39
C GLU A 6 -11.86 2.66 -4.25
N THR A 7 -11.95 2.07 -3.06
CA THR A 7 -12.60 2.67 -1.90
C THR A 7 -11.71 3.72 -1.24
N ALA A 8 -10.40 3.56 -1.36
CA ALA A 8 -9.40 4.43 -0.76
C ALA A 8 -8.75 5.42 -1.75
N LEU A 9 -9.12 5.38 -3.04
CA LEU A 9 -8.71 6.35 -4.06
C LEU A 9 -8.83 7.82 -3.62
N PRO A 10 -9.98 8.31 -3.10
CA PRO A 10 -10.11 9.72 -2.73
C PRO A 10 -9.15 10.10 -1.58
N ALA A 11 -8.90 9.20 -0.65
CA ALA A 11 -7.93 9.43 0.42
C ALA A 11 -6.49 9.45 -0.11
N ALA A 12 -6.16 8.51 -1.01
CA ALA A 12 -4.85 8.44 -1.64
C ALA A 12 -4.55 9.67 -2.50
N ALA A 13 -5.55 10.18 -3.22
CA ALA A 13 -5.44 11.39 -4.03
C ALA A 13 -5.00 12.59 -3.19
N GLY A 14 -5.67 12.83 -2.05
CA GLY A 14 -5.30 13.93 -1.15
C GLY A 14 -3.89 13.82 -0.55
N ILE A 15 -3.43 12.59 -0.28
CA ILE A 15 -2.04 12.36 0.14
C ILE A 15 -1.07 12.72 -0.99
N LEU A 16 -1.34 12.28 -2.22
CA LEU A 16 -0.50 12.57 -3.38
C LEU A 16 -0.43 14.06 -3.69
N GLU A 17 -1.54 14.77 -3.61
CA GLU A 17 -1.59 16.23 -3.77
C GLU A 17 -0.74 16.94 -2.71
N THR A 18 -0.86 16.52 -1.46
CA THR A 18 -0.04 17.06 -0.36
C THR A 18 1.45 16.81 -0.60
N LEU A 19 1.82 15.63 -1.11
CA LEU A 19 3.20 15.28 -1.40
C LEU A 19 3.77 16.03 -2.62
N ASP A 20 2.94 16.37 -3.61
CA ASP A 20 3.34 17.17 -4.78
C ASP A 20 3.65 18.63 -4.40
N ASP A 21 2.93 19.18 -3.42
CA ASP A 21 3.15 20.54 -2.89
C ASP A 21 4.44 20.64 -2.06
N LEU A 22 5.01 19.52 -1.63
CA LEU A 22 6.25 19.52 -0.86
C LEU A 22 7.45 19.99 -1.70
N PRO A 23 8.34 20.83 -1.14
CA PRO A 23 9.49 21.39 -1.86
C PRO A 23 10.50 20.32 -2.31
N LEU A 24 10.56 19.19 -1.62
CA LEU A 24 11.48 18.09 -1.91
C LEU A 24 10.96 17.09 -2.95
N LYS A 25 9.69 17.21 -3.39
CA LYS A 25 9.00 16.31 -4.34
C LYS A 25 9.45 14.85 -4.19
N PRO A 26 9.08 14.19 -3.07
CA PRO A 26 9.53 12.84 -2.80
C PRO A 26 9.11 11.91 -3.94
N LYS A 27 9.94 10.90 -4.23
CA LYS A 27 9.57 9.86 -5.17
C LYS A 27 8.47 9.01 -4.55
N VAL A 28 7.27 9.11 -5.10
CA VAL A 28 6.12 8.32 -4.65
C VAL A 28 5.75 7.33 -5.74
N GLU A 29 5.68 6.06 -5.37
CA GLU A 29 5.12 5.02 -6.23
C GLU A 29 3.74 4.65 -5.69
N ALA A 30 2.70 4.77 -6.53
CA ALA A 30 1.32 4.51 -6.16
C ALA A 30 0.73 3.35 -6.98
N LEU A 31 0.17 2.36 -6.28
CA LEU A 31 -0.55 1.23 -6.85
C LEU A 31 -2.03 1.39 -6.56
N PHE A 32 -2.84 1.41 -7.60
CA PHE A 32 -4.29 1.57 -7.49
C PHE A 32 -5.03 0.40 -8.11
N GLU A 33 -5.79 -0.33 -7.32
CA GLU A 33 -6.69 -1.37 -7.83
C GLU A 33 -8.08 -0.80 -8.08
N THR A 34 -8.63 -1.07 -9.26
CA THR A 34 -9.96 -0.61 -9.67
C THR A 34 -10.77 -1.78 -10.24
N PRO A 35 -12.11 -1.77 -10.12
CA PRO A 35 -12.95 -2.78 -10.74
C PRO A 35 -12.81 -2.78 -12.26
N ARG A 36 -12.77 -1.58 -12.87
CA ARG A 36 -12.64 -1.40 -14.31
C ARG A 36 -11.56 -0.38 -14.63
N SER A 37 -11.02 -0.51 -15.83
CA SER A 37 -10.04 0.43 -16.37
C SER A 37 -10.57 1.86 -16.49
N ASP A 38 -11.90 2.02 -16.61
CA ASP A 38 -12.59 3.32 -16.70
C ASP A 38 -12.70 4.04 -15.34
N ASP A 39 -12.58 3.31 -14.22
CA ASP A 39 -12.57 3.90 -12.88
C ASP A 39 -11.22 4.57 -12.54
N ALA A 40 -10.24 4.53 -13.45
CA ALA A 40 -8.96 5.20 -13.27
C ALA A 40 -9.13 6.73 -13.28
N GLN A 41 -8.68 7.38 -12.21
CA GLN A 41 -8.80 8.83 -12.05
C GLN A 41 -7.50 9.54 -12.44
N PRO A 42 -7.57 10.76 -13.02
CA PRO A 42 -6.38 11.56 -13.26
C PRO A 42 -5.81 12.03 -11.91
N LEU A 43 -4.65 11.50 -11.53
CA LEU A 43 -3.90 11.89 -10.33
C LEU A 43 -2.61 12.64 -10.72
N PRO A 44 -2.04 13.48 -9.82
CA PRO A 44 -0.85 14.27 -10.12
C PRO A 44 0.34 13.41 -10.60
N GLN A 45 1.00 13.86 -11.67
CA GLN A 45 2.04 13.12 -12.41
C GLN A 45 3.41 13.03 -11.71
N ALA A 46 3.63 13.73 -10.59
CA ALA A 46 4.89 13.67 -9.87
C ALA A 46 5.20 12.29 -9.25
N SER A 47 4.21 11.39 -9.28
CA SER A 47 4.30 10.04 -8.74
C SER A 47 4.25 8.99 -9.85
N LYS A 48 4.92 7.86 -9.66
CA LYS A 48 4.81 6.71 -10.55
C LYS A 48 3.51 5.98 -10.24
N LEU A 49 2.47 6.29 -11.02
CA LEU A 49 1.13 5.73 -10.87
C LEU A 49 1.00 4.43 -11.67
N ARG A 50 0.57 3.34 -11.03
CA ARG A 50 0.15 2.10 -11.71
C ARG A 50 -1.28 1.77 -11.35
N TRP A 51 -2.13 1.80 -12.37
CA TRP A 51 -3.54 1.40 -12.29
C TRP A 51 -3.67 -0.07 -12.65
N LEU A 52 -4.39 -0.81 -11.82
CA LEU A 52 -4.58 -2.25 -11.89
C LEU A 52 -6.07 -2.51 -11.97
N ALA A 53 -6.56 -2.67 -13.19
CA ALA A 53 -7.98 -2.86 -13.45
C ALA A 53 -8.34 -4.35 -13.40
N ARG A 54 -9.26 -4.74 -12.51
CA ARG A 54 -9.70 -6.14 -12.36
C ARG A 54 -10.40 -6.68 -13.61
N ASP A 55 -11.05 -5.83 -14.40
CA ASP A 55 -11.72 -6.25 -15.65
C ASP A 55 -10.76 -6.78 -16.71
N THR A 56 -9.49 -6.39 -16.65
CA THR A 56 -8.46 -6.84 -17.61
C THR A 56 -8.04 -8.30 -17.39
N GLU A 57 -8.28 -8.86 -16.21
CA GLU A 57 -7.88 -10.23 -15.83
C GLU A 57 -9.09 -11.00 -15.27
N PRO A 58 -9.81 -11.78 -16.11
CA PRO A 58 -11.01 -12.50 -15.68
C PRO A 58 -10.68 -13.55 -14.61
N GLY A 59 -11.33 -13.45 -13.45
CA GLY A 59 -11.16 -14.37 -12.32
C GLY A 59 -10.20 -13.88 -11.22
N CYS A 60 -9.58 -12.70 -11.39
CA CYS A 60 -8.79 -12.10 -10.32
C CYS A 60 -9.65 -11.72 -9.11
N GLN A 61 -9.25 -12.20 -7.93
CA GLN A 61 -9.86 -11.78 -6.66
C GLN A 61 -9.38 -10.37 -6.28
N HIS A 62 -10.20 -9.68 -5.48
CA HIS A 62 -9.85 -8.37 -4.93
C HIS A 62 -8.51 -8.43 -4.17
N GLY A 63 -7.57 -7.54 -4.51
CA GLY A 63 -6.22 -7.48 -3.96
C GLY A 63 -5.18 -8.40 -4.60
N GLU A 64 -5.57 -9.29 -5.51
CA GLU A 64 -4.63 -10.21 -6.17
C GLU A 64 -3.71 -9.45 -7.15
N LEU A 65 -4.26 -8.45 -7.84
CA LEU A 65 -3.48 -7.57 -8.71
C LEU A 65 -2.52 -6.69 -7.89
N LEU A 66 -2.98 -6.12 -6.77
CA LEU A 66 -2.11 -5.37 -5.85
C LEU A 66 -0.92 -6.21 -5.42
N MET A 67 -1.15 -7.46 -5.00
CA MET A 67 -0.08 -8.34 -4.56
C MET A 67 0.89 -8.68 -5.69
N ARG A 68 0.38 -8.93 -6.90
CA ARG A 68 1.22 -9.21 -8.07
C ARG A 68 2.07 -8.02 -8.46
N ALA A 69 1.48 -6.83 -8.52
CA ALA A 69 2.21 -5.60 -8.78
C ALA A 69 3.24 -5.31 -7.69
N LEU A 70 2.92 -5.60 -6.42
CA LEU A 70 3.86 -5.46 -5.31
C LEU A 70 5.07 -6.39 -5.45
N ARG A 71 4.86 -7.61 -5.94
CA ARG A 71 5.92 -8.59 -6.20
C ARG A 71 6.76 -8.28 -7.44
N ASP A 72 6.18 -7.58 -8.41
CA ASP A 72 6.89 -7.12 -9.62
C ASP A 72 7.88 -5.99 -9.29
N ILE A 73 7.64 -5.28 -8.18
CA ILE A 73 8.52 -4.22 -7.69
C ILE A 73 9.60 -4.84 -6.81
N ASP A 74 10.85 -4.56 -7.16
CA ASP A 74 11.98 -4.91 -6.31
C ASP A 74 12.09 -3.91 -5.14
N LEU A 75 11.22 -4.10 -4.14
CA LEU A 75 11.17 -3.25 -2.95
C LEU A 75 12.49 -3.25 -2.17
N GLN A 76 13.24 -4.35 -2.22
CA GLN A 76 14.58 -4.41 -1.62
C GLN A 76 15.49 -3.35 -2.25
N GLN A 77 15.54 -3.29 -3.58
CA GLN A 77 16.31 -2.27 -4.28
C GLN A 77 15.83 -0.86 -3.96
N GLU A 78 14.52 -0.61 -3.94
CA GLU A 78 13.96 0.72 -3.64
C GLU A 78 14.35 1.20 -2.23
N ILE A 79 14.28 0.31 -1.24
CA ILE A 79 14.67 0.60 0.16
C ILE A 79 16.16 0.90 0.26
N ILE A 80 16.99 0.08 -0.39
CA ILE A 80 18.46 0.27 -0.40
C ILE A 80 18.79 1.60 -1.09
N ALA A 81 18.14 1.91 -2.22
CA ALA A 81 18.33 3.15 -2.97
C ALA A 81 17.95 4.39 -2.15
N LEU A 82 16.97 4.28 -1.26
CA LEU A 82 16.56 5.33 -0.34
C LEU A 82 17.40 5.38 0.95
N GLY A 83 18.40 4.50 1.10
CA GLY A 83 19.27 4.46 2.28
C GLY A 83 18.68 3.69 3.47
N GLY A 84 17.58 2.97 3.27
CA GLY A 84 17.01 2.06 4.24
C GLY A 84 17.85 0.78 4.38
N LYS A 85 17.89 0.23 5.59
CA LYS A 85 18.45 -1.10 5.83
C LYS A 85 17.29 -2.10 5.75
N PRO A 86 17.26 -3.02 4.77
CA PRO A 86 16.31 -4.12 4.81
C PRO A 86 16.58 -4.89 6.10
N SER A 87 15.60 -4.93 6.99
CA SER A 87 15.76 -5.55 8.30
C SER A 87 15.29 -6.98 8.16
N THR A 88 16.22 -7.95 8.18
CA THR A 88 15.91 -9.39 8.29
C THR A 88 15.35 -9.77 9.66
N ALA A 89 14.56 -8.90 10.28
CA ALA A 89 13.95 -9.14 11.57
C ALA A 89 12.80 -10.12 11.37
N THR A 90 13.12 -11.42 11.45
CA THR A 90 12.19 -12.49 11.79
C THR A 90 11.69 -12.24 13.21
N GLY A 91 10.85 -11.22 13.38
CA GLY A 91 10.10 -11.00 14.60
C GLY A 91 8.82 -11.81 14.46
N ASP A 92 8.67 -12.84 15.29
CA ASP A 92 7.44 -13.61 15.46
C ASP A 92 6.24 -12.66 15.56
N VAL A 93 5.52 -12.50 14.44
CA VAL A 93 4.25 -11.78 14.44
C VAL A 93 3.17 -12.83 14.39
N ASN A 94 2.75 -13.26 15.57
CA ASN A 94 1.39 -13.73 15.76
C ASN A 94 0.44 -12.53 15.51
N GLU A 95 0.25 -12.20 14.23
CA GLU A 95 -0.76 -11.27 13.77
C GLU A 95 -2.10 -12.01 13.89
N ASP A 96 -2.76 -11.81 15.04
CA ASP A 96 -4.14 -12.21 15.24
C ASP A 96 -4.96 -11.71 14.03
N GLU A 97 -5.50 -12.63 13.24
CA GLU A 97 -6.27 -12.31 12.01
C GLU A 97 -7.54 -11.48 12.30
N ASN A 98 -7.84 -11.21 13.57
CA ASN A 98 -8.93 -10.35 14.02
C ASN A 98 -8.49 -9.06 14.70
N ALA A 99 -7.19 -8.78 14.85
CA ALA A 99 -6.75 -7.53 15.45
C ALA A 99 -7.16 -6.33 14.57
N PRO A 100 -7.76 -5.28 15.17
CA PRO A 100 -8.09 -4.06 14.45
C PRO A 100 -6.82 -3.45 13.84
N LEU A 101 -6.75 -3.46 12.51
CA LEU A 101 -5.64 -2.96 11.70
C LEU A 101 -5.69 -1.41 11.63
N TRP A 102 -5.54 -0.75 12.77
CA TRP A 102 -5.30 0.68 12.85
C TRP A 102 -4.11 0.93 13.78
N GLU A 103 -2.91 0.70 13.27
CA GLU A 103 -1.71 1.29 13.88
C GLU A 103 -1.19 2.31 12.87
N PRO A 104 -1.39 3.62 13.11
CA PRO A 104 -0.68 4.62 12.33
C PRO A 104 0.80 4.35 12.54
N ALA A 105 1.51 4.02 11.46
CA ALA A 105 2.95 3.92 11.58
C ALA A 105 3.45 5.32 11.94
N THR A 106 4.36 5.39 12.90
CA THR A 106 4.94 6.65 13.35
C THR A 106 5.63 7.24 12.13
N LEU A 107 5.07 8.33 11.59
CA LEU A 107 5.65 9.06 10.46
C LEU A 107 6.89 9.78 11.01
N ASP A 108 7.96 9.02 11.23
CA ASP A 108 9.28 9.59 11.48
C ASP A 108 9.73 10.21 10.16
N ASP A 109 9.84 11.54 10.10
CA ASP A 109 10.35 12.27 8.93
C ASP A 109 11.76 11.81 8.50
N SER A 110 12.47 11.06 9.35
CA SER A 110 13.77 10.45 9.04
C SER A 110 13.66 9.05 8.41
N ALA A 111 12.45 8.51 8.19
CA ALA A 111 12.28 7.21 7.56
C ALA A 111 12.66 7.29 6.07
N PRO A 112 13.65 6.49 5.60
CA PRO A 112 14.06 6.50 4.20
C PRO A 112 12.95 5.99 3.27
N PHE A 113 12.03 5.19 3.78
CA PHE A 113 10.92 4.64 3.02
C PHE A 113 9.66 4.57 3.88
N TYR A 114 8.50 4.80 3.25
CA TYR A 114 7.19 4.67 3.88
C TYR A 114 6.20 4.03 2.90
N ALA A 115 5.43 3.05 3.37
CA ALA A 115 4.32 2.42 2.64
C ALA A 115 3.00 2.68 3.34
N TRP A 116 2.03 3.20 2.60
CA TRP A 116 0.65 3.33 3.05
C TRP A 116 -0.23 2.37 2.27
N ILE A 117 -0.99 1.53 2.97
CA ILE A 117 -1.87 0.50 2.40
C ILE A 117 -3.30 0.80 2.81
N ALA A 118 -4.20 0.96 1.87
CA ALA A 118 -5.63 1.13 2.14
C ALA A 118 -6.45 0.29 1.17
N ALA A 119 -6.90 -0.87 1.64
CA ALA A 119 -7.68 -1.81 0.84
C ALA A 119 -8.66 -2.56 1.76
N GLU A 120 -9.39 -3.53 1.20
CA GLU A 120 -10.14 -4.49 2.00
C GLU A 120 -9.25 -5.12 3.07
N THR A 121 -9.80 -5.31 4.27
CA THR A 121 -9.04 -5.71 5.46
C THR A 121 -8.12 -6.92 5.24
N LYS A 122 -8.59 -7.99 4.58
CA LYS A 122 -7.77 -9.19 4.35
C LYS A 122 -6.66 -8.92 3.34
N VAL A 123 -6.93 -8.10 2.32
CA VAL A 123 -5.93 -7.66 1.35
C VAL A 123 -4.87 -6.80 2.03
N ALA A 124 -5.28 -5.80 2.80
CA ALA A 124 -4.37 -4.93 3.54
C ALA A 124 -3.46 -5.73 4.50
N MET A 125 -4.02 -6.69 5.24
CA MET A 125 -3.26 -7.60 6.10
C MET A 125 -2.25 -8.44 5.31
N LYS A 126 -2.67 -9.02 4.18
CA LYS A 126 -1.79 -9.81 3.32
C LYS A 126 -0.63 -8.99 2.74
N LEU A 127 -0.91 -7.77 2.27
CA LEU A 127 0.10 -6.87 1.72
C LEU A 127 1.09 -6.42 2.80
N ARG A 128 0.60 -6.03 3.98
CA ARG A 128 1.45 -5.67 5.13
C ARG A 128 2.35 -6.83 5.52
N ARG A 129 1.80 -8.04 5.65
CA ARG A 129 2.57 -9.24 5.99
C ARG A 129 3.66 -9.52 4.97
N TYR A 130 3.37 -9.35 3.68
CA TYR A 130 4.36 -9.48 2.62
C TYR A 130 5.50 -8.45 2.79
N LEU A 131 5.16 -7.17 2.98
CA LEU A 131 6.17 -6.12 3.18
C LEU A 131 7.05 -6.38 4.41
N VAL A 132 6.45 -6.77 5.52
CA VAL A 132 7.18 -6.94 6.78
C VAL A 132 8.00 -8.24 6.80
N ASN A 133 7.39 -9.36 6.40
CA ASN A 133 8.03 -10.67 6.53
C ASN A 133 8.89 -11.04 5.32
N GLU A 134 8.38 -10.84 4.10
CA GLU A 134 9.08 -11.24 2.88
C GLU A 134 10.08 -10.15 2.45
N CYS A 135 9.68 -8.87 2.55
CA CYS A 135 10.56 -7.75 2.20
C CYS A 135 11.35 -7.20 3.42
N GLY A 136 11.16 -7.73 4.63
CA GLY A 136 11.94 -7.29 5.80
C GLY A 136 11.78 -5.81 6.15
N LEU A 137 10.64 -5.18 5.82
CA LEU A 137 10.39 -3.81 6.22
C LEU A 137 10.07 -3.75 7.73
N PRO A 138 10.68 -2.80 8.46
CA PRO A 138 10.21 -2.46 9.80
C PRO A 138 8.74 -2.06 9.76
N LYS A 139 7.91 -2.61 10.65
CA LYS A 139 6.47 -2.29 10.75
C LYS A 139 6.19 -0.80 10.85
N ARG A 140 7.07 -0.04 11.49
CA ARG A 140 7.00 1.44 11.61
C ARG A 140 7.09 2.19 10.27
N TYR A 141 7.48 1.53 9.20
CA TYR A 141 7.51 2.12 7.85
C TYR A 141 6.29 1.70 7.03
N VAL A 142 5.38 0.91 7.59
CA VAL A 142 4.20 0.39 6.89
C VAL A 142 2.95 0.74 7.68
N THR A 143 2.17 1.70 7.18
CA THR A 143 0.82 2.00 7.67
C THR A 143 -0.19 1.23 6.83
N SER A 144 -1.13 0.56 7.48
CA SER A 144 -2.24 -0.12 6.82
C SER A 144 -3.58 0.29 7.43
N MET A 145 -4.52 0.72 6.60
CA MET A 145 -5.91 0.99 6.96
C MET A 145 -6.82 -0.05 6.29
N GLY A 146 -7.48 -0.87 7.09
CA GLY A 146 -8.59 -1.69 6.61
C GLY A 146 -9.85 -0.84 6.52
N TYR A 147 -10.21 -0.36 5.33
CA TYR A 147 -11.33 0.57 5.18
C TYR A 147 -12.69 -0.14 5.25
N TRP A 148 -12.75 -1.40 4.82
CA TRP A 148 -13.98 -2.21 4.83
C TRP A 148 -13.67 -3.71 4.96
N ARG A 149 -14.68 -4.48 5.41
CA ARG A 149 -14.60 -5.95 5.58
C ARG A 149 -15.73 -6.57 4.76
N LEU A 150 -15.41 -7.39 3.77
CA LEU A 150 -16.43 -8.09 2.97
C LEU A 150 -17.24 -9.02 3.89
N GLY A 151 -18.49 -8.65 4.19
CA GLY A 151 -19.43 -9.48 4.97
C GLY A 151 -19.98 -8.89 6.28
N LYS A 152 -19.72 -7.62 6.63
CA LYS A 152 -20.45 -6.95 7.73
C LYS A 152 -21.39 -5.88 7.20
N THR A 153 -22.61 -6.29 6.87
CA THR A 153 -23.77 -5.39 6.83
C THR A 153 -24.07 -5.00 8.27
N TYR A 154 -23.86 -3.73 8.63
CA TYR A 154 -24.51 -3.16 9.80
C TYR A 154 -25.99 -3.05 9.45
N SER A 155 -26.80 -3.96 10.00
CA SER A 155 -28.26 -3.79 10.07
C SER A 155 -28.62 -2.85 11.20
#